data_AF-A0A415ZLB5-F1
#
_entry.id   AF-A0A415ZLB5-F1
#
_cell.length_a   1.000
_cell.length_b   1.000
_cell.length_c   1.000
_cell.angle_alpha   90.00
_cell.angle_beta   90.00
_cell.angle_gamma   90.00
#
_symmetry.space_group_name_H-M   'P 1'
#
loop_
_entity.id
_entity.type
_entity.pdbx_description
1 polymer ?
#
loop_
_entity_poly.entity_id
_entity_poly.type
_entity_poly.pdbx_seq_one_letter_code
_entity_poly.pdbx_strand_id
1 'polypeptide(L)'
;MSLHKIKAAVDAAEGNARQMGEVVLMIAQADEHAAEVIAADLDNPEMSLQKCFDALRAYARKHQRGGFWGCMCNSYDPENPVIKVAADFYKVDLSAAASETPETQPLGRGSDDLDLMSLL
;
A
#
# COMPACT_ATOMS: atom_id res chain seq x y z
N MET A 1 12.32 6.73 -4.08
CA MET A 1 11.99 7.12 -5.48
C MET A 1 10.51 7.01 -5.76
N SER A 2 9.87 5.92 -5.32
CA SER A 2 8.45 5.61 -5.51
C SER A 2 7.50 6.71 -5.01
N LEU A 3 7.68 7.20 -3.77
CA LEU A 3 6.89 8.31 -3.23
C LEU A 3 6.93 9.58 -4.09
N HIS A 4 8.09 9.95 -4.63
CA HIS A 4 8.21 11.11 -5.50
C HIS A 4 7.44 10.93 -6.81
N LYS A 5 7.48 9.72 -7.39
CA LYS A 5 6.73 9.39 -8.60
C LYS A 5 5.22 9.46 -8.37
N ILE A 6 4.74 8.88 -7.26
CA ILE A 6 3.34 8.95 -6.87
C ILE A 6 2.95 10.41 -6.66
N LYS A 7 3.72 11.17 -5.88
CA LYS A 7 3.46 12.61 -5.68
C LYS A 7 3.40 13.39 -6.99
N ALA A 8 4.31 13.13 -7.93
CA ALA A 8 4.29 13.78 -9.25
C ALA A 8 3.04 13.42 -10.07
N ALA A 9 2.62 12.15 -10.06
CA ALA A 9 1.38 11.71 -10.72
C ALA A 9 0.15 12.38 -10.10
N VAL A 10 0.14 12.53 -8.77
CA VAL A 10 -0.90 13.23 -8.02
C VAL A 10 -0.89 14.72 -8.41
N ASP A 11 0.29 15.38 -8.45
CA ASP A 11 0.50 16.80 -8.84
C ASP A 11 0.10 17.09 -10.29
N ALA A 12 0.16 16.11 -11.19
CA ALA A 12 -0.32 16.23 -12.56
C ALA A 12 -1.80 15.90 -12.75
N ALA A 13 -2.46 15.26 -11.78
CA ALA A 13 -3.86 14.87 -11.88
C ALA A 13 -4.80 16.02 -11.50
N GLU A 14 -6.02 16.00 -12.06
CA GLU A 14 -7.08 16.96 -11.78
C GLU A 14 -8.36 16.26 -11.30
N GLY A 15 -9.26 17.03 -10.67
CA GLY A 15 -10.59 16.58 -10.28
C GLY A 15 -10.59 15.32 -9.41
N ASN A 16 -11.35 14.31 -9.84
CA ASN A 16 -11.53 13.06 -9.08
C ASN A 16 -10.25 12.21 -9.05
N ALA A 17 -9.45 12.23 -10.12
CA ALA A 17 -8.17 11.54 -10.16
C ALA A 17 -7.20 12.13 -9.12
N ARG A 18 -7.18 13.47 -8.97
CA ARG A 18 -6.38 14.13 -7.91
C ARG A 18 -6.84 13.70 -6.51
N GLN A 19 -8.15 13.73 -6.25
CA GLN A 19 -8.70 13.34 -4.95
C GLN A 19 -8.34 11.89 -4.59
N MET A 20 -8.45 10.98 -5.55
CA MET A 20 -8.02 9.59 -5.36
C MET A 20 -6.50 9.50 -5.16
N GLY A 21 -5.75 10.33 -5.89
CA GLY A 21 -4.30 10.47 -5.74
C GLY A 21 -3.85 10.81 -4.32
N GLU A 22 -4.56 11.68 -3.60
CA GLU A 22 -4.23 11.99 -2.20
C GLU A 22 -4.39 10.76 -1.28
N VAL A 23 -5.41 9.93 -1.52
CA VAL A 23 -5.60 8.67 -0.76
C VAL A 23 -4.49 7.68 -1.08
N VAL A 24 -4.14 7.53 -2.36
CA VAL A 24 -3.06 6.63 -2.81
C VAL A 24 -1.72 7.08 -2.22
N LEU A 25 -1.45 8.39 -2.21
CA LEU A 25 -0.25 8.96 -1.60
C LEU A 25 -0.22 8.70 -0.08
N MET A 26 -1.36 8.81 0.59
CA MET A 26 -1.50 8.52 2.02
C MET A 26 -1.18 7.05 2.34
N ILE A 27 -1.62 6.09 1.51
CA ILE A 27 -1.27 4.67 1.65
C ILE A 27 0.23 4.48 1.44
N ALA A 28 0.78 5.04 0.37
CA ALA A 28 2.22 4.93 0.06
C ALA A 28 3.13 5.56 1.12
N GLN A 29 2.65 6.61 1.82
CA GLN A 29 3.38 7.22 2.94
C GLN A 29 3.36 6.35 4.20
N ALA A 30 2.34 5.52 4.37
CA ALA A 30 2.21 4.62 5.51
C ALA A 30 3.00 3.31 5.32
N ASP A 31 3.26 2.90 4.09
CA ASP A 31 3.90 1.62 3.76
C ASP A 31 4.83 1.78 2.53
N GLU A 32 6.14 1.55 2.73
CA GLU A 32 7.14 1.66 1.67
C GLU A 32 6.95 0.61 0.57
N HIS A 33 6.56 -0.62 0.92
CA HIS A 33 6.27 -1.66 -0.07
C HIS A 33 5.06 -1.30 -0.91
N ALA A 34 4.01 -0.77 -0.27
CA ALA A 34 2.86 -0.24 -1.00
C ALA A 34 3.27 0.86 -1.98
N ALA A 35 4.18 1.75 -1.58
CA ALA A 35 4.70 2.80 -2.45
C ALA A 35 5.38 2.22 -3.70
N GLU A 36 6.19 1.17 -3.56
CA GLU A 36 6.84 0.50 -4.69
C GLU A 36 5.84 -0.12 -5.66
N VAL A 37 4.87 -0.88 -5.15
CA VAL A 37 3.83 -1.53 -5.96
C VAL A 37 3.01 -0.50 -6.73
N ILE A 38 2.50 0.51 -6.02
CA ILE A 38 1.70 1.60 -6.62
C ILE A 38 2.52 2.36 -7.66
N ALA A 39 3.78 2.69 -7.36
CA ALA A 39 4.63 3.43 -8.29
C ALA A 39 4.90 2.65 -9.58
N ALA A 40 5.04 1.32 -9.51
CA ALA A 40 5.18 0.47 -10.69
C ALA A 40 3.87 0.41 -11.48
N ASP A 41 2.74 0.22 -10.79
CA ASP A 41 1.43 0.13 -11.43
C ASP A 41 1.01 1.42 -12.14
N LEU A 42 1.43 2.60 -11.65
CA LEU A 42 1.12 3.87 -12.31
C LEU A 42 1.70 4.01 -13.74
N ASP A 43 2.65 3.14 -14.16
CA ASP A 43 3.09 3.08 -15.56
C ASP A 43 2.08 2.40 -16.48
N ASN A 44 1.11 1.67 -15.91
CA ASN A 44 0.02 1.03 -16.63
C ASN A 44 -1.22 1.94 -16.67
N PRO A 45 -1.72 2.33 -17.87
CA PRO A 45 -2.92 3.18 -17.99
C PRO A 45 -4.18 2.62 -17.31
N GLU A 46 -4.32 1.29 -17.25
CA GLU A 46 -5.46 0.64 -16.59
C GLU A 46 -5.38 0.69 -15.06
N MET A 47 -4.21 1.05 -14.52
CA MET A 47 -3.96 1.24 -13.09
C MET A 47 -3.80 2.72 -12.72
N SER A 48 -4.31 3.62 -13.57
CA SER A 48 -4.27 5.06 -13.33
C SER A 48 -5.15 5.49 -12.14
N LEU A 49 -4.85 6.66 -11.57
CA LEU A 49 -5.62 7.26 -10.47
C LEU A 49 -7.11 7.42 -10.80
N GLN A 50 -7.44 7.73 -12.07
CA GLN A 50 -8.83 7.83 -12.51
C GLN A 50 -9.53 6.47 -12.51
N LYS A 51 -8.85 5.39 -12.92
CA LYS A 51 -9.41 4.03 -12.88
C LYS A 51 -9.62 3.54 -11.45
N CYS A 52 -8.70 3.91 -10.54
CA CYS A 52 -8.86 3.68 -9.11
C CYS A 52 -10.10 4.40 -8.57
N PHE A 53 -10.32 5.67 -8.97
CA PHE A 53 -11.54 6.40 -8.61
C PHE A 53 -12.80 5.74 -9.19
N ASP A 54 -12.76 5.24 -10.41
CA ASP A 54 -13.90 4.54 -11.02
C ASP A 54 -14.24 3.26 -10.25
N ALA A 55 -13.23 2.54 -9.74
CA ALA A 55 -13.42 1.41 -8.84
C ALA A 55 -14.09 1.83 -7.51
N LEU A 56 -13.64 2.94 -6.91
CA LEU A 56 -14.29 3.55 -5.74
C LEU A 56 -15.75 3.93 -6.03
N ARG A 57 -16.02 4.50 -7.20
CA ARG A 57 -17.39 4.87 -7.60
C ARG A 57 -18.27 3.65 -7.79
N ALA A 58 -17.73 2.56 -8.36
CA ALA A 58 -18.45 1.29 -8.49
C ALA A 58 -18.75 0.67 -7.12
N TYR A 59 -17.80 0.74 -6.19
CA TYR A 59 -18.01 0.34 -4.80
C TYR A 59 -19.11 1.18 -4.14
N ALA A 60 -19.04 2.50 -4.22
CA ALA A 60 -20.01 3.43 -3.65
C ALA A 60 -21.44 3.15 -4.15
N ARG A 61 -21.61 2.89 -5.46
CA ARG A 61 -22.93 2.55 -6.05
C ARG A 61 -23.55 1.30 -5.46
N LYS A 62 -22.74 0.32 -5.04
CA LYS A 62 -23.22 -0.93 -4.41
C LYS A 62 -23.52 -0.75 -2.92
N HIS A 63 -22.94 0.27 -2.29
CA HIS A 63 -23.02 0.49 -0.83
C HIS A 63 -23.87 1.71 -0.44
N GLN A 64 -24.39 2.47 -1.40
CA GLN A 64 -25.26 3.60 -1.15
C GLN A 64 -26.60 3.19 -0.53
N ARG A 65 -27.13 4.04 0.36
CA ARG A 65 -28.48 3.92 0.92
C ARG A 65 -29.26 5.16 0.55
N GLY A 66 -30.44 5.00 -0.03
CA GLY A 66 -31.26 6.13 -0.49
C GLY A 66 -30.58 6.98 -1.57
N GLY A 67 -29.67 6.42 -2.37
CA GLY A 67 -28.95 7.13 -3.43
C GLY A 67 -27.73 7.93 -2.97
N PHE A 68 -27.32 7.81 -1.71
CA PHE A 68 -26.14 8.48 -1.17
C PHE A 68 -25.18 7.48 -0.52
N TRP A 69 -23.90 7.66 -0.80
CA TRP A 69 -22.80 7.04 -0.06
C TRP A 69 -21.74 8.10 0.19
N GLY A 70 -21.27 8.18 1.43
CA GLY A 70 -20.20 9.08 1.83
C GLY A 70 -19.29 8.34 2.81
N CYS A 71 -17.99 8.36 2.54
CA CYS A 71 -16.97 7.90 3.45
C CYS A 71 -15.86 8.94 3.47
N MET A 72 -15.68 9.57 4.62
CA MET A 72 -14.64 10.58 4.81
C MET A 72 -13.30 9.88 5.01
N CYS A 73 -12.26 10.32 4.28
CA CYS A 73 -10.92 9.75 4.33
C CYS A 73 -9.90 10.88 4.50
N ASN A 74 -9.78 11.41 5.72
CA ASN A 74 -8.90 12.56 6.02
C ASN A 74 -7.59 12.13 6.70
N SER A 75 -7.45 10.86 7.04
CA SER A 75 -6.30 10.29 7.73
C SER A 75 -6.16 8.82 7.35
N TYR A 76 -4.95 8.29 7.48
CA TYR A 76 -4.71 6.88 7.22
C TYR A 76 -5.42 6.02 8.28
N ASP A 77 -6.36 5.20 7.82
CA ASP A 77 -7.05 4.18 8.60
C ASP A 77 -7.22 2.97 7.66
N PRO A 78 -6.47 1.86 7.89
CA PRO A 78 -6.55 0.70 7.01
C PRO A 78 -7.94 0.06 6.99
N GLU A 79 -8.80 0.35 7.97
CA GLU A 79 -10.18 -0.12 8.01
C GLU A 79 -11.14 0.74 7.19
N ASN A 80 -10.72 1.94 6.77
CA ASN A 80 -11.53 2.85 5.97
C ASN A 80 -11.85 2.23 4.60
N PRO A 81 -13.14 2.15 4.19
CA PRO A 81 -13.54 1.59 2.90
C PRO A 81 -12.85 2.21 1.69
N VAL A 82 -12.54 3.51 1.70
CA VAL A 82 -11.84 4.17 0.59
C VAL A 82 -10.42 3.64 0.47
N ILE A 83 -9.72 3.49 1.59
CA ILE A 83 -8.36 2.95 1.66
C ILE A 83 -8.34 1.48 1.23
N LYS A 84 -9.30 0.67 1.71
CA LYS A 84 -9.45 -0.73 1.30
C LYS A 84 -9.67 -0.88 -0.21
N VAL A 85 -10.53 -0.07 -0.82
CA VAL A 85 -10.76 -0.12 -2.27
C VAL A 85 -9.49 0.26 -3.04
N ALA A 86 -8.77 1.29 -2.59
CA ALA A 86 -7.51 1.70 -3.22
C ALA A 86 -6.44 0.60 -3.12
N ALA A 87 -6.29 -0.01 -1.95
CA ALA A 87 -5.36 -1.10 -1.71
C ALA A 87 -5.71 -2.34 -2.54
N ASP A 88 -6.98 -2.75 -2.58
CA ASP A 88 -7.46 -3.86 -3.40
C ASP A 88 -7.25 -3.62 -4.90
N PHE A 89 -7.38 -2.36 -5.33
CA PHE A 89 -7.14 -1.97 -6.71
C PHE A 89 -5.68 -2.19 -7.09
N TYR A 90 -4.74 -1.70 -6.28
CA TYR A 90 -3.29 -1.83 -6.48
C TYR A 90 -2.68 -3.14 -5.92
N LYS A 91 -3.51 -4.07 -5.42
CA LYS A 91 -3.05 -5.34 -4.81
C LYS A 91 -2.06 -5.15 -3.65
N VAL A 92 -2.23 -4.06 -2.90
CA VAL A 92 -1.45 -3.77 -1.70
C VAL A 92 -2.06 -4.51 -0.50
N ASP A 93 -1.23 -5.24 0.22
CA ASP A 93 -1.62 -5.86 1.49
C ASP A 93 -1.44 -4.86 2.65
N LEU A 94 -2.56 -4.39 3.19
CA LEU A 94 -2.57 -3.43 4.31
C LEU A 94 -2.17 -4.05 5.65
N SER A 95 -2.08 -5.38 5.75
CA SER A 95 -1.64 -6.08 6.97
C SER A 95 -0.12 -6.19 7.09
N ALA A 96 0.61 -6.04 5.98
CA ALA A 96 2.06 -6.10 5.94
C ALA A 96 2.72 -4.93 6.69
N ALA A 97 2.12 -3.74 6.64
CA ALA A 97 2.58 -2.55 7.37
C ALA A 97 2.61 -2.73 8.91
N ALA A 98 1.88 -3.70 9.47
CA ALA A 98 1.91 -4.02 10.90
C ALA A 98 3.04 -4.99 11.28
N SER A 99 3.76 -5.55 10.30
CA SER A 99 4.76 -6.61 10.48
C SER A 99 6.20 -6.13 10.23
N GLU A 100 6.57 -4.93 10.66
CA GLU A 100 7.98 -4.61 10.91
C GLU A 100 8.36 -4.99 12.35
N THR A 101 8.34 -6.29 12.63
CA THR A 101 9.43 -6.85 13.43
C THR A 101 10.26 -7.68 12.47
N PRO A 102 11.52 -7.34 12.20
CA PRO A 102 12.38 -8.24 11.47
C PRO A 102 12.49 -9.49 12.33
N GLU A 103 11.88 -10.60 11.90
CA GLU A 103 12.24 -11.91 12.39
C GLU A 103 13.76 -12.00 12.28
N THR A 104 14.39 -12.02 13.46
CA THR A 104 15.83 -12.12 13.59
C THR A 104 16.18 -13.49 13.02
N GLN A 105 16.63 -13.55 11.77
CA GLN A 105 17.34 -14.71 11.28
C GLN A 105 18.45 -15.01 12.29
N PRO A 106 18.54 -16.23 12.85
CA PRO A 106 19.71 -16.58 13.62
C PRO A 106 20.86 -16.66 12.62
N LEU A 107 21.64 -15.57 12.56
CA LEU A 107 22.98 -15.56 12.00
C LEU A 107 23.72 -16.75 12.59
N GLY A 108 24.14 -17.66 11.70
CA GLY A 108 24.92 -18.84 12.05
C GLY A 108 26.07 -18.45 12.97
N ARG A 109 25.97 -18.87 14.22
CA ARG A 109 27.10 -18.87 15.14
C ARG A 109 27.87 -20.15 14.86
N GLY A 110 28.82 -20.06 13.95
CA GLY A 110 30.02 -20.85 14.05
C GLY A 110 30.65 -20.52 15.40
N SER A 111 30.54 -21.44 16.34
CA SER A 111 31.46 -21.56 17.46
C SER A 111 32.10 -22.92 17.32
N ASP A 112 33.38 -22.89 16.92
CA ASP A 112 34.31 -23.98 17.03
C ASP A 112 34.26 -24.58 18.44
N ASP A 113 33.64 -25.74 18.57
CA ASP A 113 34.02 -26.71 19.59
C ASP A 113 34.87 -27.76 18.88
N LEU A 114 36.16 -27.45 18.79
CA LEU A 114 37.23 -28.41 18.59
C LEU A 114 37.11 -29.48 19.67
N ASP A 115 36.60 -30.65 19.28
CA ASP A 115 36.53 -31.84 20.11
C ASP A 115 37.97 -32.35 20.41
N LEU A 116 38.54 -31.84 21.51
CA LEU A 116 39.85 -32.20 22.05
C LEU A 116 39.81 -33.48 22.91
N MET A 117 38.94 -34.44 22.59
CA MET A 117 38.85 -35.74 23.28
C MET A 117 38.94 -36.92 22.32
N SER A 118 39.96 -36.92 21.43
CA SER A 118 40.34 -38.10 20.62
C SER A 118 41.83 -38.45 20.71
N LEU A 119 42.51 -38.12 21.82
CA LEU A 119 43.90 -38.51 22.06
C LEU A 119 44.13 -39.07 23.48
N LEU A 120 43.32 -40.05 23.88
CA LEU A 120 43.64 -41.01 24.94
C LEU A 120 43.24 -42.42 24.51
#